data_AF-A0A4Q7FED5-F1
#
_entry.id   AF-A0A4Q7FED5-F1
#
_cell.length_a   1.000
_cell.length_b   1.000
_cell.length_c   1.000
_cell.angle_alpha   90.00
_cell.angle_beta   90.00
_cell.angle_gamma   90.00
#
_symmetry.space_group_name_H-M   'P 1'
#
loop_
_entity.id
_entity.type
_entity.pdbx_description
1 polymer ?
#
loop_
_entity_poly.entity_id
_entity_poly.type
_entity_poly.pdbx_seq_one_letter_code
_entity_poly.pdbx_strand_id
1 'polypeptide(L)'
;AAFAQARDRDATVLALAADHVVGDTAAFVAACREGLAAAKAGRIVTFGVNPERPATEYGYISPGDTISGQVRAVAKFVEKPDAATAADYITSGYLWNSGNFMFRAAVLLDEYRNFDTASVQAVTEAVTKTERDLGFVKLDVDAFGAAKAISIDYAVMEKTAHAAVVPVSCGWSDVGSWHAVWELSDKDGQGNAARGAAVFEDSRNSNVW
;
A
#
# COMPACT_ATOMS: atom_id res chain seq x y z
N ALA A 1 11.00 8.56 -1.19
CA ALA A 1 12.19 8.25 -0.37
C ALA A 1 13.34 9.23 -0.58
N ALA A 2 13.85 9.45 -1.80
CA ALA A 2 14.96 10.38 -2.07
C ALA A 2 14.73 11.79 -1.47
N PHE A 3 13.53 12.34 -1.64
CA PHE A 3 13.16 13.62 -1.03
C PHE A 3 13.23 13.63 0.51
N ALA A 4 12.83 12.54 1.16
CA ALA A 4 12.91 12.43 2.62
C ALA A 4 14.37 12.32 3.08
N GLN A 5 15.18 11.50 2.39
CA GLN A 5 16.60 11.32 2.69
C GLN A 5 17.41 12.62 2.53
N ALA A 6 17.04 13.46 1.56
CA ALA A 6 17.67 14.77 1.36
C ALA A 6 17.39 15.75 2.51
N ARG A 7 16.27 15.59 3.24
CA ARG A 7 15.91 16.43 4.40
C ARG A 7 16.48 15.88 5.71
N ASP A 8 16.48 14.57 5.85
CA ASP A 8 17.02 13.85 7.01
C ASP A 8 17.52 12.48 6.57
N ARG A 9 18.81 12.20 6.82
CA ARG A 9 19.45 10.94 6.41
C ARG A 9 18.86 9.72 7.13
N ASP A 10 18.30 9.93 8.31
CA ASP A 10 17.68 8.88 9.15
C ASP A 10 16.14 8.86 9.03
N ALA A 11 15.57 9.60 8.07
CA ALA A 11 14.14 9.70 7.87
C ALA A 11 13.47 8.33 7.73
N THR A 12 12.47 8.08 8.58
CA THR A 12 11.51 6.99 8.41
C THR A 12 10.25 7.56 7.76
N VAL A 13 9.82 6.92 6.67
CA VAL A 13 8.69 7.34 5.86
C VAL A 13 7.55 6.36 6.07
N LEU A 14 6.35 6.88 6.35
CA LEU A 14 5.10 6.17 6.17
C LEU A 14 4.46 6.71 4.88
N ALA A 15 4.44 5.88 3.84
CA ALA A 15 3.82 6.17 2.55
C ALA A 15 2.41 5.58 2.54
N LEU A 16 1.41 6.44 2.35
CA LEU A 16 0.00 6.07 2.38
C LEU A 16 -0.65 6.41 1.04
N ALA A 17 -1.54 5.55 0.58
CA ALA A 17 -2.45 5.90 -0.51
C ALA A 17 -3.48 6.94 -0.01
N ALA A 18 -3.75 7.94 -0.83
CA ALA A 18 -4.60 9.08 -0.44
C ALA A 18 -6.10 8.82 -0.67
N ASP A 19 -6.42 7.73 -1.37
CA ASP A 19 -7.72 7.32 -1.87
C ASP A 19 -8.31 6.10 -1.14
N HIS A 20 -7.64 5.62 -0.08
CA HIS A 20 -8.13 4.51 0.75
C HIS A 20 -8.99 5.00 1.92
N VAL A 21 -9.92 4.14 2.35
CA VAL A 21 -10.70 4.33 3.57
C VAL A 21 -10.14 3.44 4.69
N VAL A 22 -10.09 4.00 5.90
CA VAL A 22 -9.72 3.28 7.13
C VAL A 22 -10.80 3.56 8.17
N GLY A 23 -11.65 2.57 8.45
CA GLY A 23 -12.76 2.71 9.41
C GLY A 23 -12.31 2.86 10.87
N ASP A 24 -11.31 2.10 11.30
CA ASP A 24 -10.72 2.20 12.65
C ASP A 24 -9.32 2.82 12.59
N THR A 25 -9.30 4.15 12.73
CA THR A 25 -8.04 4.92 12.73
C THR A 25 -7.15 4.56 13.92
N ALA A 26 -7.71 4.23 15.09
CA ALA A 26 -6.93 3.93 16.28
C ALA A 26 -6.17 2.60 16.11
N ALA A 27 -6.84 1.58 15.57
CA ALA A 27 -6.22 0.31 15.21
C ALA A 27 -5.10 0.49 14.18
N PHE A 28 -5.32 1.30 13.14
CA PHE A 28 -4.28 1.56 12.13
C PHE A 28 -3.07 2.31 12.70
N VAL A 29 -3.27 3.30 13.57
CA VAL A 29 -2.18 4.01 14.26
C VAL A 29 -1.41 3.06 15.18
N ALA A 30 -2.08 2.14 15.87
CA ALA A 30 -1.42 1.12 16.68
C ALA A 30 -0.52 0.21 15.81
N ALA A 31 -1.05 -0.28 14.69
CA ALA A 31 -0.27 -1.06 13.72
C ALA A 31 0.93 -0.28 13.16
N CYS A 32 0.77 1.01 12.86
CA CYS A 32 1.88 1.88 12.45
C CYS A 32 2.97 1.98 13.52
N ARG A 33 2.61 2.04 14.81
CA ARG A 33 3.58 2.07 15.92
C ARG A 33 4.36 0.76 16.04
N GLU A 34 3.71 -0.37 15.82
CA GLU A 34 4.37 -1.68 15.77
C GLU A 34 5.33 -1.79 14.57
N GLY A 35 4.86 -1.40 13.38
CA GLY A 35 5.66 -1.35 12.16
C GLY A 35 6.88 -0.43 12.27
N LEU A 36 6.78 0.68 13.01
CA LEU A 36 7.87 1.64 13.17
C LEU A 36 9.13 1.03 13.77
N ALA A 37 8.99 0.14 14.74
CA ALA A 37 10.14 -0.55 15.34
C ALA A 37 10.88 -1.41 14.30
N ALA A 38 10.12 -2.17 13.49
CA ALA A 38 10.69 -3.01 12.43
C ALA A 38 11.30 -2.19 11.30
N ALA A 39 10.65 -1.09 10.89
CA ALA A 39 11.18 -0.17 9.88
C ALA A 39 12.52 0.44 10.33
N LYS A 40 12.62 0.89 11.58
CA LYS A 40 13.88 1.38 12.17
C LYS A 40 14.96 0.31 12.21
N ALA A 41 14.59 -0.95 12.41
CA ALA A 41 15.49 -2.11 12.35
C ALA A 41 15.87 -2.54 10.92
N GLY A 42 15.46 -1.79 9.89
CA GLY A 42 15.86 -2.01 8.51
C GLY A 42 14.92 -2.91 7.70
N ARG A 43 13.68 -3.10 8.15
CA ARG A 43 12.62 -3.73 7.34
C ARG A 43 11.92 -2.72 6.43
N ILE A 44 11.38 -3.21 5.32
CA ILE A 44 10.40 -2.49 4.50
C ILE A 44 9.04 -3.08 4.85
N VAL A 45 8.28 -2.36 5.66
CA VAL A 45 7.03 -2.83 6.25
C VAL A 45 5.87 -2.50 5.31
N THR A 46 4.98 -3.46 5.07
CA THR A 46 3.64 -3.26 4.49
C THR A 46 2.57 -3.62 5.52
N PHE A 47 1.32 -3.23 5.26
CA PHE A 47 0.16 -3.53 6.10
C PHE A 47 -0.76 -4.50 5.37
N GLY A 48 -0.94 -5.68 5.97
CA GLY A 48 -1.67 -6.79 5.37
C GLY A 48 -3.10 -6.88 5.89
N VAL A 49 -4.09 -6.81 5.02
CA VAL A 49 -5.51 -6.88 5.39
C VAL A 49 -6.00 -8.32 5.24
N ASN A 50 -6.85 -8.79 6.16
CA ASN A 50 -7.44 -10.11 6.02
C ASN A 50 -8.38 -10.15 4.80
N PRO A 51 -8.17 -11.06 3.82
CA PRO A 51 -9.04 -11.15 2.66
C PRO A 51 -10.43 -11.62 3.01
N GLU A 52 -11.44 -10.97 2.46
CA GLU A 52 -12.85 -11.38 2.58
C GLU A 52 -13.35 -12.13 1.34
N ARG A 53 -12.64 -11.99 0.21
CA ARG A 53 -12.95 -12.63 -1.09
C ARG A 53 -11.69 -12.86 -1.93
N PRO A 54 -11.72 -13.76 -2.93
CA PRO A 54 -10.58 -13.98 -3.84
C PRO A 54 -10.48 -12.86 -4.88
N ALA A 55 -10.07 -11.67 -4.44
CA ALA A 55 -9.83 -10.51 -5.30
C ALA A 55 -8.64 -10.78 -6.23
N THR A 56 -8.77 -10.48 -7.52
CA THR A 56 -7.65 -10.61 -8.49
C THR A 56 -6.99 -9.26 -8.77
N GLU A 57 -7.59 -8.18 -8.28
CA GLU A 57 -7.13 -6.81 -8.41
C GLU A 57 -6.09 -6.40 -7.34
N TYR A 58 -5.95 -7.19 -6.28
CA TYR A 58 -5.04 -6.91 -5.15
C TYR A 58 -3.76 -7.75 -5.20
N GLY A 59 -2.70 -7.21 -4.60
CA GLY A 59 -1.54 -7.99 -4.20
C GLY A 59 -1.83 -8.86 -2.97
N TYR A 60 -1.13 -9.98 -2.86
CA TYR A 60 -1.22 -10.93 -1.76
C TYR A 60 0.15 -11.12 -1.11
N ILE A 61 0.13 -11.24 0.21
CA ILE A 61 1.30 -11.35 1.07
C ILE A 61 1.18 -12.63 1.89
N SER A 62 2.16 -13.52 1.76
CA SER A 62 2.30 -14.68 2.64
C SER A 62 3.07 -14.26 3.89
N PRO A 63 2.45 -14.27 5.09
CA PRO A 63 3.18 -14.00 6.32
C PRO A 63 4.11 -15.17 6.68
N GLY A 64 5.38 -14.86 6.91
CA GLY A 64 6.42 -15.78 7.34
C GLY A 64 6.64 -15.75 8.86
N ASP A 65 7.89 -15.93 9.29
CA ASP A 65 8.26 -16.00 10.70
C ASP A 65 7.95 -14.71 11.47
N THR A 66 7.68 -14.84 12.77
CA THR A 66 7.48 -13.70 13.65
C THR A 66 8.79 -12.93 13.86
N ILE A 67 8.77 -11.63 13.58
CA ILE A 67 9.88 -10.72 13.87
C ILE A 67 9.72 -10.16 15.28
N SER A 68 8.55 -9.59 15.59
CA SER A 68 8.23 -9.01 16.90
C SER A 68 6.74 -8.69 16.98
N GLY A 69 6.06 -9.02 18.08
CA GLY A 69 4.63 -8.73 18.22
C GLY A 69 3.82 -9.32 17.07
N GLN A 70 3.04 -8.49 16.37
CA GLN A 70 2.31 -8.88 15.16
C GLN A 70 3.13 -8.77 13.87
N VAL A 71 4.33 -8.19 13.92
CA VAL A 71 5.19 -8.03 12.74
C VAL A 71 5.73 -9.40 12.30
N ARG A 72 5.45 -9.77 11.05
CA ARG A 72 5.94 -10.99 10.41
C ARG A 72 6.91 -10.64 9.28
N ALA A 73 7.87 -11.53 9.00
CA ALA A 73 8.59 -11.48 7.73
C ALA A 73 7.61 -11.75 6.58
N VAL A 74 7.92 -11.32 5.37
CA VAL A 74 7.16 -11.71 4.18
C VAL A 74 7.84 -12.93 3.54
N ALA A 75 7.13 -14.06 3.52
CA ALA A 75 7.61 -15.28 2.87
C ALA A 75 7.44 -15.22 1.35
N LYS A 76 6.35 -14.60 0.89
CA LYS A 76 6.05 -14.40 -0.53
C LYS A 76 5.23 -13.13 -0.71
N PHE A 77 5.53 -12.36 -1.74
CA PHE A 77 4.75 -11.22 -2.19
C PHE A 77 4.35 -11.48 -3.64
N VAL A 78 3.06 -11.34 -3.97
CA VAL A 78 2.53 -11.64 -5.30
C VAL A 78 1.53 -10.59 -5.71
N GLU A 79 1.74 -9.91 -6.83
CA GLU A 79 0.80 -8.93 -7.34
C GLU A 79 -0.22 -9.55 -8.30
N LYS A 80 -1.52 -9.32 -8.05
CA LYS A 80 -2.65 -9.59 -8.97
C LYS A 80 -2.68 -11.03 -9.53
N PRO A 81 -2.89 -12.04 -8.67
CA PRO A 81 -3.01 -13.43 -9.11
C PRO A 81 -4.28 -13.69 -9.93
N ASP A 82 -4.32 -14.82 -10.64
CA ASP A 82 -5.57 -15.32 -11.23
C ASP A 82 -6.57 -15.77 -10.15
N ALA A 83 -7.83 -15.94 -10.53
CA ALA A 83 -8.93 -16.23 -9.59
C ALA A 83 -8.77 -17.56 -8.82
N ALA A 84 -8.20 -18.60 -9.45
CA ALA A 84 -7.98 -19.87 -8.78
C ALA A 84 -6.89 -19.74 -7.72
N THR A 85 -5.78 -19.08 -8.10
CA THR A 85 -4.67 -18.78 -7.19
C THR A 85 -5.10 -17.86 -6.04
N ALA A 86 -5.95 -16.86 -6.30
CA ALA A 86 -6.49 -15.99 -5.27
C ALA A 86 -7.34 -16.75 -4.23
N ALA A 87 -8.14 -17.73 -4.67
CA ALA A 87 -8.91 -18.58 -3.77
C ALA A 87 -7.99 -19.45 -2.89
N ASP A 88 -6.94 -20.02 -3.47
CA ASP A 88 -5.95 -20.81 -2.72
C ASP A 88 -5.18 -19.96 -1.71
N TYR A 89 -4.90 -18.69 -2.02
CA TYR A 89 -4.22 -17.77 -1.10
C TYR A 89 -5.04 -17.48 0.16
N ILE A 90 -6.36 -17.36 0.04
CA ILE A 90 -7.24 -17.16 1.20
C ILE A 90 -7.19 -18.37 2.12
N THR A 91 -7.33 -19.57 1.55
CA THR A 91 -7.30 -20.81 2.35
C THR A 91 -5.93 -21.04 2.98
N SER A 92 -4.87 -20.51 2.37
CA SER A 92 -3.49 -20.56 2.86
C SER A 92 -3.13 -19.43 3.84
N GLY A 93 -4.06 -18.56 4.20
CA GLY A 93 -3.84 -17.49 5.19
C GLY A 93 -2.99 -16.32 4.69
N TYR A 94 -3.00 -16.05 3.38
CA TYR A 94 -2.38 -14.85 2.83
C TYR A 94 -3.20 -13.60 3.21
N LEU A 95 -2.53 -12.45 3.17
CA LEU A 95 -3.11 -11.14 3.42
C LEU A 95 -3.16 -10.32 2.13
N TRP A 96 -4.13 -9.44 1.98
CA TRP A 96 -4.09 -8.43 0.92
C TRP A 96 -3.04 -7.36 1.20
N ASN A 97 -2.31 -6.94 0.18
CA ASN A 97 -1.43 -5.78 0.22
C ASN A 97 -2.28 -4.51 0.19
N SER A 98 -2.23 -3.71 1.27
CA SER A 98 -2.99 -2.45 1.34
C SER A 98 -2.38 -1.29 0.56
N GLY A 99 -1.22 -1.48 -0.09
CA GLY A 99 -0.48 -0.41 -0.79
C GLY A 99 0.17 0.63 0.14
N ASN A 100 0.05 0.45 1.46
CA ASN A 100 0.68 1.32 2.46
C ASN A 100 2.03 0.73 2.89
N PHE A 101 3.05 1.57 3.02
CA PHE A 101 4.41 1.13 3.34
C PHE A 101 5.07 1.99 4.42
N MET A 102 5.92 1.38 5.24
CA MET A 102 6.77 2.07 6.20
C MET A 102 8.21 1.59 6.13
N PHE A 103 9.16 2.50 5.95
CA PHE A 103 10.57 2.16 5.76
C PHE A 103 11.49 3.33 6.12
N ARG A 104 12.76 3.04 6.43
CA ARG A 104 13.81 4.07 6.38
C ARG A 104 14.07 4.43 4.92
N ALA A 105 14.15 5.73 4.62
CA ALA A 105 14.34 6.20 3.24
C ALA A 105 15.61 5.63 2.61
N ALA A 106 16.71 5.57 3.38
CA ALA A 106 17.97 4.97 2.95
C ALA A 106 17.81 3.48 2.58
N VAL A 107 17.12 2.69 3.42
CA VAL A 107 16.92 1.25 3.18
C VAL A 107 16.16 1.00 1.90
N LEU A 108 15.07 1.73 1.66
CA LEU A 108 14.31 1.55 0.42
C LEU A 108 15.16 1.89 -0.81
N LEU A 109 15.94 2.98 -0.75
CA LEU A 109 16.77 3.40 -1.89
C LEU A 109 17.93 2.42 -2.13
N ASP A 110 18.52 1.87 -1.07
CA ASP A 110 19.58 0.86 -1.17
C ASP A 110 19.05 -0.45 -1.77
N GLU A 111 17.90 -0.93 -1.28
CA GLU A 111 17.23 -2.11 -1.85
C GLU A 111 16.83 -1.89 -3.31
N TYR A 112 16.25 -0.74 -3.65
CA TYR A 112 15.88 -0.45 -5.02
C TYR A 112 17.12 -0.36 -5.93
N ARG A 113 18.24 0.18 -5.43
CA ARG A 113 19.49 0.27 -6.20
C ARG A 113 20.03 -1.11 -6.58
N ASN A 114 19.82 -2.13 -5.75
CA ASN A 114 20.22 -3.50 -6.08
C ASN A 114 19.48 -4.07 -7.30
N PHE A 115 18.30 -3.54 -7.63
CA PHE A 115 17.47 -4.01 -8.74
C PHE A 115 17.46 -3.06 -9.95
N ASP A 116 17.62 -1.75 -9.72
CA ASP A 116 17.61 -0.73 -10.77
C ASP A 116 18.38 0.53 -10.33
N THR A 117 19.71 0.46 -10.41
CA THR A 117 20.59 1.60 -10.12
C THR A 117 20.26 2.84 -10.94
N ALA A 118 19.91 2.67 -12.22
CA ALA A 118 19.66 3.78 -13.13
C ALA A 118 18.43 4.60 -12.69
N SER A 119 17.32 3.93 -12.35
CA SER A 119 16.13 4.61 -11.83
C SER A 119 16.41 5.31 -10.50
N VAL A 120 17.16 4.69 -9.59
CA VAL A 120 17.52 5.33 -8.30
C VAL A 120 18.39 6.57 -8.53
N GLN A 121 19.34 6.53 -9.46
CA GLN A 121 20.16 7.69 -9.82
C GLN A 121 19.30 8.81 -10.41
N ALA A 122 18.44 8.48 -11.39
CA ALA A 122 17.51 9.39 -12.04
C ALA A 122 16.60 10.13 -11.04
N VAL A 123 15.94 9.41 -10.12
CA VAL A 123 15.07 10.06 -9.10
C VAL A 123 15.87 10.85 -8.06
N THR A 124 17.09 10.44 -7.74
CA THR A 124 17.96 11.18 -6.81
C THR A 124 18.43 12.49 -7.43
N GLU A 125 18.81 12.46 -8.70
CA GLU A 125 19.16 13.64 -9.48
C GLU A 125 17.96 14.58 -9.62
N ALA A 126 16.78 14.04 -9.90
CA ALA A 126 15.54 14.81 -10.00
C ALA A 126 15.20 15.58 -8.70
N VAL A 127 15.44 14.94 -7.56
CA VAL A 127 15.28 15.56 -6.23
C VAL A 127 16.38 16.59 -5.94
N THR A 128 17.61 16.35 -6.38
CA THR A 128 18.74 17.27 -6.15
C THR A 128 18.60 18.55 -6.95
N LYS A 129 18.07 18.45 -8.17
CA LYS A 129 17.82 19.56 -9.09
C LYS A 129 16.44 20.20 -8.89
N THR A 130 15.78 19.98 -7.75
CA THR A 130 14.44 20.56 -7.53
C THR A 130 14.47 22.08 -7.59
N GLU A 131 13.50 22.63 -8.30
CA GLU A 131 13.19 24.04 -8.25
C GLU A 131 12.08 24.29 -7.22
N ARG A 132 12.16 25.43 -6.53
CA ARG A 132 11.07 25.92 -5.69
C ARG A 132 10.39 27.05 -6.42
N ASP A 133 9.16 26.82 -6.85
CA ASP A 133 8.34 27.81 -7.53
C ASP A 133 6.99 27.95 -6.82
N LEU A 134 6.59 29.18 -6.51
CA LEU A 134 5.31 29.53 -5.85
C LEU A 134 4.97 28.69 -4.59
N GLY A 135 5.98 28.22 -3.85
CA GLY A 135 5.79 27.39 -2.66
C GLY A 135 5.67 25.89 -2.92
N PHE A 136 5.76 25.47 -4.19
CA PHE A 136 5.78 24.06 -4.60
C PHE A 136 7.20 23.61 -4.91
N VAL A 137 7.46 22.32 -4.68
CA VAL A 137 8.68 21.66 -5.13
C VAL A 137 8.39 21.03 -6.47
N LYS A 138 9.14 21.46 -7.50
CA LYS A 138 9.10 20.85 -8.82
C LYS A 138 10.35 19.98 -9.00
N LEU A 139 10.15 18.70 -9.30
CA LEU A 139 11.25 17.80 -9.65
C LEU A 139 11.78 18.17 -11.04
N ASP A 140 13.07 17.97 -11.26
CA ASP A 140 13.66 18.11 -12.59
C ASP A 140 13.02 17.07 -13.54
N VAL A 141 12.45 17.58 -14.64
CA VAL A 141 11.59 16.81 -15.54
C VAL A 141 12.39 15.77 -16.31
N ASP A 142 13.58 16.13 -16.79
CA ASP A 142 14.39 15.25 -17.63
C ASP A 142 14.99 14.12 -16.79
N ALA A 143 15.51 14.43 -15.60
CA ALA A 143 16.02 13.44 -14.67
C ALA A 143 14.91 12.50 -14.18
N PHE A 144 13.73 13.03 -13.83
CA PHE A 144 12.62 12.18 -13.38
C PHE A 144 12.07 11.31 -14.52
N GLY A 145 11.99 11.85 -15.74
CA GLY A 145 11.53 11.14 -16.93
C GLY A 145 12.45 10.00 -17.39
N ALA A 146 13.72 10.01 -16.97
CA ALA A 146 14.65 8.92 -17.22
C ALA A 146 14.44 7.70 -16.31
N ALA A 147 13.71 7.85 -15.20
CA ALA A 147 13.41 6.74 -14.30
C ALA A 147 12.34 5.82 -14.92
N LYS A 148 12.44 4.52 -14.65
CA LYS A 148 11.45 3.55 -15.12
C LYS A 148 10.12 3.78 -14.40
N ALA A 149 9.03 3.92 -15.17
CA ALA A 149 7.68 3.95 -14.64
C ALA A 149 7.23 2.55 -14.20
N ILE A 150 7.37 2.25 -12.91
CA ILE A 150 7.02 0.95 -12.30
C ILE A 150 6.57 1.15 -10.84
N SER A 151 5.64 0.33 -10.34
CA SER A 151 5.23 0.40 -8.94
C SER A 151 6.31 -0.11 -7.99
N ILE A 152 6.26 0.31 -6.73
CA ILE A 152 7.14 -0.18 -5.67
C ILE A 152 7.01 -1.69 -5.44
N ASP A 153 5.81 -2.24 -5.66
CA ASP A 153 5.50 -3.66 -5.51
C ASP A 153 6.42 -4.51 -6.40
N TYR A 154 6.45 -4.19 -7.70
CA TYR A 154 7.32 -4.87 -8.67
C TYR A 154 8.79 -4.43 -8.60
N ALA A 155 9.03 -3.15 -8.28
CA ALA A 155 10.38 -2.61 -8.25
C ALA A 155 11.21 -3.18 -7.11
N VAL A 156 10.57 -3.38 -5.94
CA VAL A 156 11.24 -3.72 -4.69
C VAL A 156 10.56 -4.89 -3.97
N MET A 157 9.24 -4.83 -3.70
CA MET A 157 8.61 -5.75 -2.74
C MET A 157 8.62 -7.22 -3.18
N GLU A 158 8.47 -7.51 -4.46
CA GLU A 158 8.57 -8.88 -4.99
C GLU A 158 9.99 -9.47 -4.93
N LYS A 159 11.02 -8.64 -4.71
CA LYS A 159 12.43 -9.02 -4.85
C LYS A 159 13.22 -8.92 -3.55
N THR A 160 12.79 -8.07 -2.63
CA THR A 160 13.52 -7.78 -1.39
C THR A 160 13.41 -8.91 -0.37
N ALA A 161 14.51 -9.21 0.30
CA ALA A 161 14.52 -10.08 1.48
C ALA A 161 14.19 -9.32 2.80
N HIS A 162 14.04 -8.00 2.72
CA HIS A 162 13.82 -7.12 3.87
C HIS A 162 12.35 -6.81 4.14
N ALA A 163 11.43 -7.36 3.34
CA ALA A 163 10.00 -7.15 3.52
C ALA A 163 9.48 -7.71 4.86
N ALA A 164 8.60 -6.95 5.49
CA ALA A 164 7.84 -7.36 6.66
C ALA A 164 6.38 -6.93 6.49
N VAL A 165 5.46 -7.63 7.15
CA VAL A 165 4.03 -7.32 7.14
C VAL A 165 3.51 -7.19 8.56
N VAL A 166 2.69 -6.16 8.78
CA VAL A 166 1.85 -6.04 9.98
C VAL A 166 0.41 -6.38 9.56
N PRO A 167 -0.16 -7.49 10.06
CA PRO A 167 -1.58 -7.77 9.86
C PRO A 167 -2.42 -6.67 10.49
N VAL A 168 -3.42 -6.16 9.76
CA VAL A 168 -4.32 -5.10 10.23
C VAL A 168 -5.78 -5.52 10.10
N SER A 169 -6.57 -5.11 11.08
CA SER A 169 -8.03 -5.19 11.08
C SER A 169 -8.55 -3.80 11.45
N CYS A 170 -8.72 -2.94 10.44
CA CYS A 170 -9.05 -1.53 10.63
C CYS A 170 -10.17 -1.04 9.69
N GLY A 171 -10.99 -1.95 9.16
CA GLY A 171 -12.03 -1.61 8.17
C GLY A 171 -11.45 -0.92 6.94
N TRP A 172 -10.40 -1.52 6.36
CA TRP A 172 -9.71 -0.97 5.20
C TRP A 172 -10.49 -1.25 3.91
N SER A 173 -10.53 -0.28 3.00
CA SER A 173 -11.00 -0.44 1.63
C SER A 173 -10.19 0.45 0.70
N ASP A 174 -9.86 -0.04 -0.50
CA ASP A 174 -9.14 0.73 -1.52
C ASP A 174 -10.04 1.65 -2.36
N VAL A 175 -11.37 1.52 -2.21
CA VAL A 175 -12.38 2.25 -3.00
C VAL A 175 -12.14 2.13 -4.53
N GLY A 176 -11.55 1.01 -4.98
CA GLY A 176 -11.15 0.84 -6.38
C GLY A 176 -12.29 0.51 -7.35
N SER A 177 -13.52 0.31 -6.84
CA SER A 177 -14.68 -0.04 -7.66
C SER A 177 -15.99 0.53 -7.11
N TRP A 178 -17.01 0.63 -7.98
CA TRP A 178 -18.37 0.99 -7.55
C TRP A 178 -18.97 -0.02 -6.56
N HIS A 179 -18.49 -1.26 -6.57
CA HIS A 179 -18.85 -2.25 -5.57
C HIS A 179 -18.30 -1.87 -4.20
N ALA A 180 -17.03 -1.45 -4.11
CA ALA A 180 -16.44 -0.96 -2.86
C ALA A 180 -17.17 0.28 -2.33
N VAL A 181 -17.58 1.20 -3.22
CA VAL A 181 -18.42 2.35 -2.83
C VAL A 181 -19.76 1.90 -2.24
N TRP A 182 -20.39 0.90 -2.84
CA TRP A 182 -21.63 0.32 -2.31
C TRP A 182 -21.41 -0.35 -0.95
N GLU A 183 -20.34 -1.14 -0.78
CA GLU A 183 -19.99 -1.79 0.48
C GLU A 183 -19.84 -0.77 1.61
N LEU A 184 -19.20 0.38 1.33
CA LEU A 184 -18.98 1.47 2.29
C LEU A 184 -20.20 2.38 2.52
N SER A 185 -21.24 2.28 1.70
CA SER A 185 -22.42 3.14 1.82
C SER A 185 -23.42 2.63 2.86
N ASP A 186 -24.16 3.54 3.49
CA ASP A 186 -25.33 3.20 4.28
C ASP A 186 -26.40 2.56 3.39
N LYS A 187 -26.92 1.40 3.81
CA LYS A 187 -27.87 0.60 3.04
C LYS A 187 -29.24 0.57 3.72
N ASP A 188 -30.29 0.49 2.91
CA ASP A 188 -31.63 0.15 3.38
C ASP A 188 -31.77 -1.34 3.74
N GLY A 189 -32.94 -1.75 4.22
CA GLY A 189 -33.21 -3.16 4.59
C GLY A 189 -33.20 -4.16 3.42
N GLN A 190 -33.11 -3.70 2.17
CA GLN A 190 -32.99 -4.51 0.96
C GLN A 190 -31.58 -4.46 0.35
N GLY A 191 -30.63 -3.81 1.04
CA GLY A 191 -29.25 -3.68 0.58
C GLY A 191 -29.04 -2.57 -0.45
N ASN A 192 -30.00 -1.68 -0.69
CA ASN A 192 -29.82 -0.58 -1.62
C ASN A 192 -29.12 0.60 -0.95
N ALA A 193 -28.21 1.25 -1.68
CA ALA A 193 -27.54 2.48 -1.26
C ALA A 193 -27.83 3.60 -2.27
N ALA A 194 -28.07 4.81 -1.74
CA ALA A 194 -28.29 5.99 -2.57
C ALA A 194 -27.49 7.19 -2.05
N ARG A 195 -26.90 7.95 -2.97
CA ARG A 195 -26.42 9.30 -2.70
C ARG A 195 -27.30 10.30 -3.43
N GLY A 196 -28.16 11.00 -2.70
CA GLY A 196 -29.14 11.94 -3.27
C GLY A 196 -30.56 11.35 -3.31
N ALA A 197 -31.44 11.98 -4.09
CA ALA A 197 -32.84 11.55 -4.19
C ALA A 197 -32.95 10.32 -5.09
N ALA A 198 -33.35 9.19 -4.50
CA ALA A 198 -33.60 7.93 -5.21
C ALA A 198 -34.87 7.27 -4.66
N VAL A 199 -35.58 6.56 -5.53
CA VAL A 199 -36.70 5.67 -5.17
C VAL A 199 -36.34 4.27 -5.65
N PHE A 200 -36.41 3.31 -4.75
CA PHE A 200 -36.20 1.90 -5.04
C PHE A 200 -37.56 1.20 -5.06
N GLU A 201 -37.94 0.63 -6.20
CA GLU A 201 -39.13 -0.20 -6.37
C GLU A 201 -38.66 -1.60 -6.80
N ASP A 202 -39.04 -2.63 -6.04
CA ASP A 202 -38.64 -4.04 -6.24
C ASP A 202 -37.13 -4.26 -6.53
N SER A 203 -36.28 -3.41 -5.97
CA SER A 203 -34.84 -3.39 -6.21
C SER A 203 -34.06 -3.87 -4.98
N ARG A 204 -32.94 -4.57 -5.21
CA ARG A 204 -32.07 -5.12 -4.16
C ARG A 204 -30.60 -4.93 -4.53
N ASN A 205 -29.74 -4.78 -3.52
CA ASN A 205 -28.28 -4.69 -3.67
C ASN A 205 -27.81 -3.70 -4.75
N SER A 206 -28.53 -2.59 -4.90
CA SER A 206 -28.25 -1.57 -5.93
C SER A 206 -27.51 -0.37 -5.34
N ASN A 207 -26.66 0.25 -6.14
CA ASN A 207 -25.98 1.50 -5.80
C ASN A 207 -26.40 2.60 -6.77
N VAL A 208 -26.96 3.69 -6.26
CA VAL A 208 -27.40 4.86 -7.06
C VAL A 208 -26.69 6.09 -6.54
N TRP A 209 -25.96 6.77 -7.41
CA TRP A 209 -25.14 7.94 -7.07
C TRP A 209 -25.40 9.09 -8.04
#